data_AF-A0A6I4QHJ5-F1
#
_entry.id   AF-A0A6I4QHJ5-F1
#
_cell.length_a   1.000
_cell.length_b   1.000
_cell.length_c   1.000
_cell.angle_alpha   90.00
_cell.angle_beta   90.00
_cell.angle_gamma   90.00
#
_symmetry.space_group_name_H-M   'P 1'
#
loop_
_entity.id
_entity.type
_entity.pdbx_description
1 polymer ?
#
loop_
_entity_poly.entity_id
_entity_poly.type
_entity_poly.pdbx_seq_one_letter_code
_entity_poly.pdbx_strand_id
1 'polypeptide(L)'
;KVSVQSIYNYLYQNKARYEQFKPYLRRKGKAYRHCKAPSTKEGDRRYKRSIKQRPSYVESRKTQGHWEGDTIISRKDKQALLTLVERKTGLVLIGRLNQRTASE
;
A
#
# COMPACT_ATOMS: atom_id res chain seq x y z
N LYS A 1 -23.16 -11.59 30.58
CA LYS A 1 -21.86 -10.92 30.35
C LYS A 1 -22.12 -9.58 29.64
N VAL A 2 -21.54 -8.47 30.10
CA VAL A 2 -21.70 -7.17 29.45
C VAL A 2 -20.64 -7.01 28.37
N SER A 3 -21.02 -6.50 27.19
CA SER A 3 -20.04 -6.26 26.12
C SER A 3 -19.21 -5.01 26.42
N VAL A 4 -17.94 -4.99 25.96
CA VAL A 4 -17.06 -3.82 26.09
C VAL A 4 -17.69 -2.58 25.42
N GLN A 5 -18.40 -2.77 24.31
CA GLN A 5 -19.09 -1.70 23.61
C GLN A 5 -20.24 -1.11 24.44
N SER A 6 -20.99 -1.95 25.16
CA SER A 6 -22.08 -1.50 26.04
C SER A 6 -21.58 -0.59 27.15
N ILE A 7 -20.40 -0.86 27.71
CA ILE A 7 -19.76 -0.02 28.75
C ILE A 7 -19.40 1.35 28.17
N TYR A 8 -18.77 1.39 26.99
CA TYR A 8 -18.41 2.65 26.34
C TYR A 8 -19.64 3.46 25.94
N ASN A 9 -20.67 2.83 25.38
CA ASN A 9 -21.92 3.49 25.03
C ASN A 9 -22.58 4.13 26.27
N TYR A 10 -22.62 3.39 27.39
CA TYR A 10 -23.18 3.90 28.65
C TYR A 10 -22.39 5.09 29.23
N LEU A 11 -21.06 5.11 29.08
CA LEU A 11 -20.23 6.23 29.51
C LEU A 11 -20.41 7.45 28.62
N TYR A 12 -20.46 7.27 27.29
CA TYR A 12 -20.55 8.37 26.34
C TYR A 12 -21.94 9.04 26.28
N GLN A 13 -22.99 8.36 26.74
CA GLN A 13 -24.34 8.93 26.82
C GLN A 13 -24.46 10.13 27.77
N ASN A 14 -23.55 10.29 28.73
CA ASN A 14 -23.60 11.39 29.69
C ASN A 14 -22.20 12.00 29.89
N LYS A 15 -22.05 13.29 29.57
CA LYS A 15 -20.76 14.00 29.63
C LYS A 15 -20.20 14.10 31.06
N ALA A 16 -21.04 14.36 32.06
CA ALA A 16 -20.61 14.44 33.45
C ALA A 16 -20.11 13.08 33.96
N ARG A 17 -20.81 12.00 33.59
CA ARG A 17 -20.39 10.62 33.86
C ARG A 17 -19.07 10.30 33.17
N TYR A 18 -18.94 10.64 31.88
CA TYR A 18 -17.70 10.43 31.15
C TYR A 18 -16.51 11.13 31.83
N GLU A 19 -16.65 12.40 32.21
CA GLU A 19 -15.58 13.14 32.88
C GLU A 19 -15.23 12.57 34.27
N GLN A 20 -16.22 12.07 35.02
CA GLN A 20 -15.98 11.37 36.29
C GLN A 20 -15.14 10.10 36.12
N PHE A 21 -15.41 9.29 35.09
CA PHE A 21 -14.74 8.00 34.88
C PHE A 21 -13.50 8.06 33.97
N LYS A 22 -13.27 9.19 33.28
CA LYS A 22 -12.14 9.43 32.39
C LYS A 22 -10.76 9.12 32.99
N PRO A 23 -10.46 9.37 34.28
CA PRO A 23 -9.17 9.01 34.87
C PRO A 23 -8.87 7.50 34.85
N TYR A 24 -9.92 6.66 34.90
CA TYR A 24 -9.83 5.21 34.94
C TYR A 24 -9.85 4.55 33.56
N LEU A 25 -10.13 5.32 32.49
CA LEU A 25 -10.15 4.80 31.13
C LEU A 25 -8.73 4.61 30.59
N ARG A 26 -8.50 3.45 29.96
CA ARG A 26 -7.24 3.10 29.27
C ARG A 26 -6.82 4.14 28.22
N ARG A 27 -7.78 4.84 27.61
CA ARG A 27 -7.56 5.95 26.68
C ARG A 27 -8.22 7.21 27.24
N LYS A 28 -7.41 8.18 27.65
CA LYS A 28 -7.84 9.48 28.21
C LYS A 28 -8.32 10.48 27.14
N GLY A 29 -8.98 10.02 26.09
CA GLY A 29 -9.44 10.88 24.99
C GLY A 29 -8.32 11.46 24.11
N LYS A 30 -7.12 10.84 24.07
CA LYS A 30 -6.08 11.24 23.11
C LYS A 30 -6.64 11.08 21.69
N ALA A 31 -6.77 12.18 20.96
CA ALA A 31 -7.15 12.17 19.56
C ALA A 31 -6.25 11.20 18.78
N TYR A 32 -6.86 10.29 18.03
CA TYR A 32 -6.13 9.44 17.11
C TYR A 32 -5.45 10.33 16.08
N ARG A 33 -4.12 10.47 16.18
CA ARG A 33 -3.34 11.19 15.18
C ARG A 33 -3.24 10.29 13.96
N HIS A 34 -4.11 10.52 12.97
CA HIS A 34 -3.93 9.95 11.65
C HIS A 34 -2.60 10.50 11.11
N CYS A 35 -1.56 9.67 11.06
CA CYS A 35 -0.34 10.03 10.36
C CYS A 35 -0.75 10.25 8.89
N LYS A 36 -0.56 11.46 8.36
CA LYS A 36 -0.77 11.68 6.92
C LYS A 36 0.17 10.71 6.20
N ALA A 37 -0.37 9.92 5.28
CA ALA A 37 0.47 9.07 4.44
C ALA A 37 1.53 9.97 3.79
N PRO A 38 2.81 9.57 3.76
CA PRO A 38 3.83 10.34 3.07
C PRO A 38 3.33 10.62 1.66
N SER A 39 3.38 11.89 1.26
CA SER A 39 3.09 12.28 -0.13
C SER A 39 4.07 11.51 -1.00
N THR A 40 3.57 10.50 -1.70
CA THR A 40 4.32 9.84 -2.76
C THR A 40 4.65 10.94 -3.74
N LYS A 41 5.93 11.36 -3.82
CA LYS A 41 6.41 12.19 -4.92
C LYS A 41 6.23 11.34 -6.17
N GLU A 42 5.09 11.47 -6.81
CA GLU A 42 4.81 10.82 -8.08
C GLU A 42 5.84 11.41 -9.06
N GLY A 43 6.86 10.63 -9.40
CA GLY A 43 7.81 11.04 -10.44
C GLY A 43 7.09 11.40 -11.73
N ASP A 44 7.79 12.08 -12.65
CA ASP A 44 7.21 12.58 -13.89
C ASP A 44 6.38 11.52 -14.64
N ARG A 45 5.05 11.65 -14.54
CA ARG A 45 4.07 10.74 -15.15
C ARG A 45 3.72 11.16 -16.59
N ARG A 46 4.24 12.28 -17.08
CA ARG A 46 3.85 12.86 -18.39
C ARG A 46 4.04 11.89 -19.55
N TYR A 47 4.98 10.96 -19.44
CA TYR A 47 5.29 9.99 -20.49
C TYR A 47 4.84 8.56 -20.19
N LYS A 48 4.11 8.33 -19.08
CA LYS A 48 3.61 6.99 -18.71
C LYS A 48 2.16 6.84 -19.11
N ARG A 49 1.87 5.91 -20.03
CA ARG A 49 0.49 5.51 -20.32
C ARG A 49 -0.10 4.80 -19.10
N SER A 50 -1.32 5.20 -18.73
CA SER A 50 -2.03 4.58 -17.62
C SER A 50 -2.34 3.12 -17.94
N ILE A 51 -2.28 2.25 -16.94
CA ILE A 51 -2.71 0.84 -17.07
C ILE A 51 -4.15 0.74 -17.58
N LYS A 52 -5.01 1.71 -17.22
CA LYS A 52 -6.40 1.77 -17.68
C LYS A 52 -6.55 2.00 -19.19
N GLN A 53 -5.51 2.49 -19.86
CA GLN A 53 -5.53 2.74 -21.30
C GLN A 53 -5.06 1.51 -22.12
N ARG A 54 -4.74 0.39 -21.46
CA ARG A 54 -4.36 -0.83 -22.18
C ARG A 54 -5.55 -1.37 -22.98
N PRO A 55 -5.32 -1.87 -24.21
CA PRO A 55 -6.36 -2.57 -24.95
C PRO A 55 -6.89 -3.77 -24.15
N SER A 56 -8.20 -4.00 -24.22
CA SER A 56 -8.87 -5.08 -23.47
C SER A 56 -8.33 -6.48 -23.77
N TYR A 57 -7.85 -6.71 -24.99
CA TYR A 57 -7.28 -8.01 -25.39
C TYR A 57 -6.05 -8.41 -24.56
N VAL A 58 -5.31 -7.45 -24.01
CA VAL A 58 -4.11 -7.69 -23.20
C VAL A 58 -4.45 -8.45 -21.92
N GLU A 59 -5.60 -8.15 -21.31
CA GLU A 59 -6.04 -8.82 -20.07
C GLU A 59 -6.46 -10.27 -20.28
N SER A 60 -6.78 -10.65 -21.52
CA SER A 60 -7.11 -12.04 -21.85
C SER A 60 -5.90 -12.99 -21.80
N ARG A 61 -4.66 -12.45 -21.84
CA ARG A 61 -3.40 -13.22 -21.85
C ARG A 61 -3.32 -14.30 -22.94
N LYS A 62 -4.05 -14.12 -24.05
CA LYS A 62 -4.11 -15.09 -25.15
C LYS A 62 -2.96 -15.00 -26.16
N THR A 63 -2.24 -13.87 -26.19
CA THR A 63 -1.12 -13.60 -27.10
C THR A 63 0.22 -13.64 -26.37
N GLN A 64 1.26 -14.17 -27.02
CA GLN A 64 2.62 -14.14 -26.51
C GLN A 64 3.26 -12.76 -26.79
N GLY A 65 4.28 -12.41 -26.02
CA GLY A 65 5.08 -11.19 -26.22
C GLY A 65 4.65 -10.02 -25.35
N HIS A 66 3.69 -10.22 -24.45
CA HIS A 66 3.35 -9.24 -23.43
C HIS A 66 4.20 -9.45 -22.19
N TRP A 67 5.11 -8.52 -21.92
CA TRP A 67 6.01 -8.58 -20.77
C TRP A 67 5.59 -7.60 -19.68
N GLU A 68 5.63 -8.06 -18.44
CA GLU A 68 5.46 -7.26 -17.24
C GLU A 68 6.80 -7.13 -16.53
N GLY A 69 7.21 -5.88 -16.24
CA GLY A 69 8.50 -5.57 -15.62
C GLY A 69 8.30 -4.97 -14.24
N ASP A 70 8.79 -5.65 -13.22
CA ASP A 70 8.79 -5.19 -11.84
C ASP A 70 10.22 -5.06 -11.30
N THR A 71 10.40 -4.21 -10.27
CA THR A 71 11.69 -4.05 -9.60
C THR A 71 11.56 -4.36 -8.12
N ILE A 72 12.30 -5.38 -7.66
CA ILE A 72 12.39 -5.77 -6.26
C ILE A 72 13.60 -5.07 -5.64
N ILE A 73 13.40 -4.39 -4.51
CA ILE A 73 14.45 -3.62 -3.83
C ILE A 73 14.78 -4.29 -2.50
N SER A 74 16.07 -4.51 -2.24
CA SER A 74 16.51 -5.00 -0.94
C SER A 74 16.25 -3.96 0.15
N ARG A 75 15.84 -4.41 1.34
CA ARG A 75 15.62 -3.52 2.49
C ARG A 75 16.94 -2.92 3.03
N LYS A 76 18.06 -3.63 2.85
CA LYS A 76 19.35 -3.27 3.48
C LYS A 76 20.32 -2.59 2.52
N ASP A 77 20.26 -2.89 1.23
CA ASP A 77 21.24 -2.43 0.24
C ASP A 77 20.60 -1.64 -0.90
N LYS A 78 21.42 -0.91 -1.65
CA LYS A 78 21.01 -0.21 -2.88
C LYS A 78 20.81 -1.16 -4.08
N GLN A 79 21.01 -2.47 -3.88
CA GLN A 79 20.84 -3.48 -4.91
C GLN A 79 19.36 -3.71 -5.21
N ALA A 80 19.06 -3.91 -6.49
CA ALA A 80 17.72 -4.21 -6.96
C ALA A 80 17.74 -5.41 -7.91
N LEU A 81 16.61 -6.08 -8.05
CA LEU A 81 16.38 -7.10 -9.05
C LEU A 81 15.31 -6.60 -10.02
N LEU A 82 15.56 -6.74 -11.31
CA LEU A 82 14.56 -6.59 -12.36
C LEU A 82 13.94 -7.96 -12.64
N THR A 83 12.62 -8.03 -12.59
CA THR A 83 11.87 -9.23 -12.99
C THR A 83 11.05 -8.92 -14.22
N LEU A 84 11.26 -9.67 -15.29
CA LEU A 84 10.47 -9.62 -16.52
C LEU A 84 9.65 -10.91 -16.63
N VAL A 85 8.33 -10.78 -16.62
CA VAL A 85 7.40 -11.92 -16.69
C VAL A 85 6.59 -11.84 -17.97
N GLU A 86 6.63 -12.90 -18.78
CA GLU A 86 5.77 -13.03 -19.95
C GLU A 86 4.35 -13.46 -19.51
N ARG A 87 3.34 -12.64 -19.79
CA ARG A 87 2.01 -12.78 -19.17
C ARG A 87 1.22 -14.02 -19.61
N LYS A 88 1.52 -14.64 -20.75
CA LYS A 88 0.82 -15.83 -21.26
C LYS A 88 1.43 -17.13 -20.77
N THR A 89 2.74 -17.25 -20.88
CA THR A 89 3.54 -18.44 -20.59
C THR A 89 4.01 -18.49 -19.14
N GLY A 90 4.07 -17.35 -18.45
CA GLY A 90 4.64 -17.25 -17.11
C GLY A 90 6.16 -17.38 -17.09
N LEU A 91 6.84 -17.32 -18.25
CA LEU A 91 8.29 -17.31 -18.31
C LEU A 91 8.84 -16.09 -17.56
N VAL A 92 9.77 -16.32 -16.66
CA VAL A 92 10.39 -15.29 -15.82
C VAL A 92 11.87 -15.15 -16.16
N LEU A 93 12.30 -13.93 -16.45
CA LEU A 93 13.70 -13.54 -16.53
C LEU A 93 14.02 -12.62 -15.35
N ILE A 94 15.08 -12.93 -14.60
CA ILE A 94 15.51 -12.16 -13.43
C ILE A 94 16.93 -11.68 -13.64
N GLY A 95 17.13 -10.37 -13.54
CA GLY A 95 18.43 -9.72 -13.63
C GLY A 95 18.75 -8.96 -12.34
N ARG A 96 20.02 -8.97 -11.94
CA ARG A 96 20.51 -8.12 -10.85
C ARG A 96 20.94 -6.75 -11.39
N LEU A 97 20.43 -5.70 -10.76
CA LEU A 97 20.80 -4.30 -11.05
C LEU A 97 21.79 -3.80 -9.99
N ASN A 98 22.80 -3.05 -10.41
CA ASN A 98 23.77 -2.46 -9.50
C ASN A 98 23.28 -1.14 -8.91
N GLN A 99 22.54 -0.35 -9.69
CA GLN A 99 21.89 0.90 -9.32
C GLN A 99 20.41 0.89 -9.75
N ARG A 100 19.63 1.76 -9.12
CA ARG A 100 18.18 1.92 -9.40
C ARG A 100 17.94 3.08 -10.37
N THR A 101 18.59 3.03 -11.53
CA THR A 101 18.48 4.06 -12.58
C THR A 101 17.78 3.48 -13.80
N ALA A 102 17.08 4.32 -14.57
CA ALA A 102 16.40 3.88 -15.79
C ALA A 102 17.37 3.55 -16.95
N SER A 103 18.61 4.03 -16.85
CA SER A 103 19.69 3.79 -17.83
C SER A 103 20.42 2.46 -17.63
N GLU A 104 20.11 1.75 -16.55
CA GLU A 104 20.74 0.48 -16.17
C GLU A 104 19.66 -0.60 -16.10
#